data_AF-A0A819S1W2-F1
#
_entry.id   AF-A0A819S1W2-F1
#
_cell.length_a   1.000
_cell.length_b   1.000
_cell.length_c   1.000
_cell.angle_alpha   90.00
_cell.angle_beta   90.00
_cell.angle_gamma   90.00
#
_symmetry.space_group_name_H-M   'P 1'
#
loop_
_entity.id
_entity.type
_entity.pdbx_description
1 polymer ?
#
loop_
_entity_poly.entity_id
_entity_poly.type
_entity_poly.pdbx_seq_one_letter_code
_entity_poly.pdbx_strand_id
1 'polypeptide(L)'
;MVKQSQNEIDQMVQRARPKNRDLVRRDINQAINSPISNLILKLAEYYYNDGTSKELLCLAGTVVCQYKGQRYNIPIEIWFQQDHPNIAPLAYVKPTADMYVSNTSRDVQPDGTIVIPYLLNWRHPNNDLFNLLKTMSDAFSQSPPVYSGSSMVSRGTPYPTTASSMPTPIGRGMTTTE
;
A
#
# COMPACT_ATOMS: atom_id res chain seq x y z
N MET A 1 -15.13 4.75 -16.16
CA MET A 1 -13.92 5.40 -15.61
C MET A 1 -13.26 6.16 -16.73
N VAL A 2 -13.11 7.48 -16.60
CA VAL A 2 -12.61 8.34 -17.67
C VAL A 2 -11.08 8.27 -17.65
N LYS A 3 -10.48 7.78 -18.74
CA LYS A 3 -9.02 7.85 -18.92
C LYS A 3 -8.62 9.31 -19.16
N GLN A 4 -7.50 9.75 -18.59
CA GLN A 4 -7.00 11.11 -18.81
C GLN A 4 -6.72 11.35 -20.29
N SER A 5 -6.98 12.59 -20.73
CA SER A 5 -6.78 12.96 -22.13
C SER A 5 -5.28 13.08 -22.44
N GLN A 6 -4.90 12.80 -23.69
CA GLN A 6 -3.48 12.93 -24.09
C GLN A 6 -2.98 14.38 -23.95
N ASN A 7 -3.84 15.36 -24.23
CA ASN A 7 -3.49 16.78 -24.07
C ASN A 7 -3.15 17.12 -22.61
N GLU A 8 -3.90 16.56 -21.64
CA GLU A 8 -3.61 16.76 -20.21
C GLU A 8 -2.27 16.13 -19.82
N ILE A 9 -2.01 14.90 -20.25
CA ILE A 9 -0.73 14.21 -20.01
C ILE A 9 0.43 15.02 -20.59
N ASP A 10 0.31 15.47 -21.84
CA ASP A 10 1.35 16.23 -22.53
C ASP A 10 1.65 17.56 -21.84
N GLN A 11 0.62 18.27 -21.36
CA GLN A 11 0.79 19.51 -20.59
C GLN A 11 1.56 19.26 -19.28
N MET A 12 1.25 18.17 -18.57
CA MET A 12 1.92 17.83 -17.32
C MET A 12 3.38 17.43 -17.54
N VAL A 13 3.65 16.61 -18.55
CA VAL A 13 5.01 16.22 -18.93
C VAL A 13 5.82 17.44 -19.37
N GLN A 14 5.21 18.37 -20.11
CA GLN A 14 5.84 19.63 -20.52
C GLN A 14 6.18 20.54 -19.33
N ARG A 15 5.32 20.59 -18.31
CA ARG A 15 5.55 21.35 -17.07
C ARG A 15 6.64 20.72 -16.20
N ALA A 16 6.65 19.40 -16.02
CA ALA A 16 7.63 18.69 -15.20
C ALA A 16 9.06 18.73 -15.77
N ARG A 17 9.21 18.92 -17.09
CA ARG A 17 10.50 18.96 -17.79
C ARG A 17 11.47 17.82 -17.39
N PRO A 18 11.05 16.53 -17.47
CA PRO A 18 11.96 15.42 -17.22
C PRO A 18 13.07 15.37 -18.29
N LYS A 19 14.24 14.81 -17.98
CA LYS A 19 15.35 14.72 -18.95
C LYS A 19 14.98 13.91 -20.19
N ASN A 20 14.32 12.76 -20.00
CA ASN A 20 13.95 11.83 -21.07
C ASN A 20 12.46 11.89 -21.38
N ARG A 21 11.96 13.04 -21.87
CA ARG A 21 10.53 13.34 -22.03
C ARG A 21 9.73 12.26 -22.77
N ASP A 22 10.23 11.79 -23.92
CA ASP A 22 9.52 10.80 -24.73
C ASP A 22 9.42 9.43 -24.08
N LEU A 23 10.46 9.02 -23.35
CA LEU A 23 10.47 7.76 -22.61
C LEU A 23 9.52 7.84 -21.42
N VAL A 24 9.57 8.93 -20.65
CA VAL A 24 8.62 9.16 -19.54
C VAL A 24 7.18 9.17 -20.03
N ARG A 25 6.89 9.87 -21.14
CA ARG A 25 5.55 9.90 -21.74
C ARG A 25 5.09 8.52 -22.20
N ARG A 26 5.99 7.72 -22.79
CA ARG A 26 5.69 6.34 -23.19
C ARG A 26 5.32 5.49 -21.97
N ASP A 27 6.15 5.52 -20.93
CA ASP A 27 5.94 4.73 -19.70
C ASP A 27 4.63 5.11 -19.01
N ILE A 28 4.34 6.41 -18.87
CA ILE A 28 3.06 6.92 -18.36
C ILE A 28 1.89 6.35 -19.15
N ASN A 29 1.95 6.42 -20.48
CA ASN A 29 0.89 5.92 -21.35
C ASN A 29 0.70 4.41 -21.22
N GLN A 30 1.77 3.64 -21.11
CA GLN A 30 1.69 2.20 -20.89
C GLN A 30 1.03 1.87 -19.55
N ALA A 31 1.39 2.58 -18.49
CA ALA A 31 0.84 2.38 -17.15
C ALA A 31 -0.65 2.75 -17.05
N ILE A 32 -1.05 3.92 -17.57
CA ILE A 32 -2.45 4.37 -17.56
C ILE A 32 -3.36 3.46 -18.39
N ASN A 33 -2.83 2.91 -19.49
CA ASN A 33 -3.61 2.04 -20.38
C ASN A 33 -3.53 0.54 -20.02
N SER A 34 -2.77 0.18 -19.01
CA SER A 34 -2.61 -1.22 -18.58
C SER A 34 -3.92 -1.79 -18.01
N PRO A 35 -4.30 -3.03 -18.37
CA PRO A 35 -5.54 -3.65 -17.89
C PRO A 35 -5.49 -4.07 -16.41
N ILE A 36 -4.29 -4.14 -15.83
CA ILE A 36 -4.07 -4.57 -14.44
C ILE A 36 -3.94 -3.39 -13.47
N SER A 37 -4.13 -2.16 -13.93
CA SER A 37 -4.02 -0.98 -13.08
C SER A 37 -5.07 0.07 -13.42
N ASN A 38 -5.34 0.91 -12.44
CA ASN A 38 -6.15 2.10 -12.59
C ASN A 38 -5.36 3.27 -12.02
N LEU A 39 -4.56 3.91 -12.88
CA LEU A 39 -3.65 4.98 -12.49
C LEU A 39 -4.03 6.27 -13.20
N ILE A 40 -3.86 7.38 -12.48
CA ILE A 40 -3.95 8.72 -13.01
C ILE A 40 -2.63 9.46 -12.78
N LEU A 41 -2.21 10.23 -13.77
CA LEU A 41 -1.08 11.14 -13.69
C LEU A 41 -1.44 12.40 -12.91
N LYS A 42 -0.56 12.78 -12.00
CA LYS A 42 -0.61 14.00 -11.19
C LYS A 42 0.73 14.71 -11.25
N LEU A 43 0.70 16.03 -11.08
CA LEU A 43 1.86 16.82 -10.67
C LEU A 43 1.70 17.08 -9.18
N ALA A 44 2.71 16.68 -8.41
CA ALA A 44 2.65 16.78 -6.97
C ALA A 44 4.03 17.12 -6.41
N GLU A 45 4.04 17.83 -5.28
CA GLU A 45 5.25 18.11 -4.54
C GLU A 45 5.71 16.84 -3.81
N TYR A 46 6.92 16.39 -4.13
CA TYR A 46 7.58 15.27 -3.49
C TYR A 46 8.60 15.81 -2.48
N TYR A 47 8.59 15.30 -1.26
CA TYR A 47 9.53 15.67 -0.19
C TYR A 47 10.59 14.59 -0.04
N TYR A 48 11.86 14.97 -0.23
CA TYR A 48 13.01 14.10 -0.05
C TYR A 48 13.42 14.03 1.43
N ASN A 49 14.13 12.97 1.78
CA ASN A 49 14.60 12.74 3.15
C ASN A 49 15.63 13.78 3.62
N ASP A 50 16.24 14.53 2.70
CA ASP A 50 17.16 15.64 3.01
C ASP A 50 16.42 16.96 3.33
N GLY A 51 15.08 16.93 3.36
CA GLY A 51 14.23 18.09 3.63
C GLY A 51 13.94 18.95 2.40
N THR A 52 14.51 18.64 1.25
CA THR A 52 14.19 19.34 0.00
C THR A 52 12.86 18.85 -0.58
N SER A 53 12.20 19.69 -1.37
CA SER A 53 11.00 19.32 -2.11
C SER A 53 11.15 19.59 -3.61
N LYS A 54 10.40 18.85 -4.43
CA LYS A 54 10.36 19.06 -5.87
C LYS A 54 9.01 18.66 -6.44
N GLU A 55 8.47 19.44 -7.36
CA GLU A 55 7.31 19.03 -8.16
C GLU A 55 7.72 17.92 -9.14
N LEU A 56 7.08 16.75 -9.01
CA LEU A 56 7.34 15.57 -9.84
C LEU A 56 6.04 15.07 -10.48
N LEU A 57 6.21 14.31 -11.57
CA LEU A 57 5.14 13.48 -12.11
C LEU A 57 4.92 12.29 -11.19
N CYS A 58 3.66 12.01 -10.87
CA CYS A 58 3.24 10.89 -10.03
C CYS A 58 2.07 10.16 -10.68
N LEU A 59 2.20 8.85 -10.87
CA LEU A 59 1.06 7.98 -11.17
C LEU A 59 0.47 7.50 -9.85
N ALA A 60 -0.77 7.89 -9.56
CA ALA A 60 -1.47 7.52 -8.34
C ALA A 60 -2.74 6.72 -8.69
N GLY A 61 -3.03 5.69 -7.92
CA GLY A 61 -4.24 4.89 -8.11
C GLY A 61 -4.06 3.49 -7.56
N THR A 62 -4.45 2.46 -8.31
CA THR A 62 -4.38 1.07 -7.85
C THR A 62 -3.76 0.12 -8.87
N VAL A 63 -3.13 -0.95 -8.37
CA VAL A 63 -2.75 -2.13 -9.14
C VAL A 63 -3.54 -3.34 -8.65
N VAL A 64 -3.99 -4.17 -9.57
CA VAL A 64 -4.78 -5.36 -9.30
C VAL A 64 -3.87 -6.49 -8.84
N CYS A 65 -4.27 -7.25 -7.83
CA CYS A 65 -3.66 -8.54 -7.50
C CYS A 65 -4.74 -9.60 -7.21
N GLN A 66 -4.37 -10.89 -7.29
CA GLN A 66 -5.23 -12.02 -6.93
C GLN A 66 -4.66 -12.74 -5.72
N TYR A 67 -5.35 -12.68 -4.59
CA TYR A 67 -4.93 -13.36 -3.37
C TYR A 67 -6.05 -14.27 -2.87
N LYS A 68 -5.71 -15.55 -2.65
CA LYS A 68 -6.66 -16.58 -2.16
C LYS A 68 -7.98 -16.62 -2.95
N GLY A 69 -7.89 -16.53 -4.27
CA GLY A 69 -9.05 -16.58 -5.18
C GLY A 69 -9.88 -15.29 -5.24
N GLN A 70 -9.48 -14.23 -4.53
CA GLN A 70 -10.16 -12.94 -4.55
C GLN A 70 -9.29 -11.87 -5.22
N ARG A 71 -9.95 -10.96 -5.94
CA ARG A 71 -9.30 -9.84 -6.63
C ARG A 71 -9.27 -8.61 -5.71
N TYR A 72 -8.08 -8.07 -5.47
CA TYR A 72 -7.86 -6.86 -4.68
C TYR A 72 -7.28 -5.75 -5.55
N ASN A 73 -7.57 -4.50 -5.17
CA ASN A 73 -6.99 -3.30 -5.79
C ASN A 73 -6.09 -2.63 -4.76
N ILE A 74 -4.78 -2.79 -4.93
CA ILE A 74 -3.78 -2.28 -4.00
C ILE A 74 -3.45 -0.84 -4.37
N PRO A 75 -3.64 0.13 -3.47
CA PRO A 75 -3.35 1.52 -3.75
C PRO A 75 -1.84 1.77 -3.82
N ILE A 76 -1.39 2.37 -4.92
CA ILE A 76 0.02 2.65 -5.19
C ILE A 76 0.23 4.08 -5.70
N GLU A 77 1.44 4.57 -5.49
CA GLU A 77 1.98 5.76 -6.13
C GLU A 77 3.35 5.47 -6.74
N ILE A 78 3.57 5.93 -7.97
CA ILE A 78 4.84 5.80 -8.69
C ILE A 78 5.30 7.18 -9.11
N TRP A 79 6.43 7.62 -8.56
CA TRP A 79 6.99 8.94 -8.75
C TRP A 79 8.16 8.88 -9.74
N PHE A 80 8.08 9.68 -10.79
CA PHE A 80 9.12 9.76 -11.81
C PHE A 80 10.22 10.72 -11.36
N GLN A 81 11.42 10.17 -11.14
CA GLN A 81 12.59 10.99 -10.85
C GLN A 81 13.13 11.67 -12.12
N GLN A 82 13.94 12.72 -11.96
CA GLN A 82 14.43 13.58 -13.05
C GLN A 82 15.11 12.79 -14.19
N ASP A 83 15.84 11.74 -13.84
CA ASP A 83 16.70 10.98 -14.76
C ASP A 83 16.05 9.66 -15.22
N HIS A 84 14.78 9.43 -14.87
CA HIS A 84 14.02 8.29 -15.37
C HIS A 84 14.03 8.26 -16.92
N PRO A 85 14.14 7.10 -17.58
CA PRO A 85 14.21 5.75 -17.01
C PRO A 85 15.62 5.27 -16.61
N ASN A 86 16.66 6.10 -16.69
CA ASN A 86 18.01 5.67 -16.32
C ASN A 86 18.14 5.37 -14.81
N ILE A 87 17.28 5.98 -14.00
CA ILE A 87 17.07 5.63 -12.59
C ILE A 87 15.64 5.09 -12.40
N ALA A 88 15.50 4.21 -11.41
CA ALA A 88 14.21 3.65 -11.03
C ALA A 88 13.21 4.77 -10.67
N PRO A 89 11.91 4.59 -10.90
CA PRO A 89 10.93 5.42 -10.22
C PRO A 89 10.90 5.10 -8.71
N LEU A 90 10.40 6.03 -7.90
CA LEU A 90 10.12 5.75 -6.48
C LEU A 90 8.69 5.22 -6.38
N ALA A 91 8.48 4.09 -5.72
CA ALA A 91 7.18 3.45 -5.67
C ALA A 91 6.74 3.17 -4.23
N TYR A 92 5.47 3.46 -3.94
CA TYR A 92 4.89 3.36 -2.61
C TYR A 92 3.53 2.68 -2.67
N VAL A 93 3.21 1.94 -1.62
CA VAL A 93 1.83 1.59 -1.27
C VAL A 93 1.24 2.72 -0.43
N LYS A 94 0.02 3.14 -0.75
CA LYS A 94 -0.70 4.20 -0.04
C LYS A 94 -1.99 3.66 0.58
N PRO A 95 -1.95 3.08 1.79
CA PRO A 95 -3.15 2.56 2.45
C PRO A 95 -4.25 3.62 2.53
N THR A 96 -5.51 3.21 2.36
CA THR A 96 -6.65 4.05 2.73
C THR A 96 -6.77 4.13 4.26
N ALA A 97 -7.65 4.99 4.78
CA ALA A 97 -7.81 5.20 6.24
C ALA A 97 -8.02 3.91 7.04
N ASP A 98 -8.69 2.92 6.45
CA ASP A 98 -8.99 1.62 7.07
C ASP A 98 -7.99 0.51 6.69
N MET A 99 -6.86 0.84 6.08
CA MET A 99 -5.84 -0.12 5.67
C MET A 99 -4.54 0.09 6.43
N TYR A 100 -3.84 -1.02 6.69
CA TYR A 100 -2.52 -1.02 7.33
C TYR A 100 -1.53 -1.75 6.45
N VAL A 101 -0.30 -1.21 6.34
CA VAL A 101 0.81 -1.92 5.69
C VAL A 101 1.17 -3.15 6.51
N SER A 102 1.32 -4.29 5.85
CA SER A 102 1.72 -5.54 6.48
C SER A 102 3.16 -5.47 7.00
N ASN A 103 3.35 -5.69 8.30
CA ASN A 103 4.68 -5.82 8.90
C ASN A 103 5.44 -7.09 8.44
N THR A 104 4.77 -8.04 7.79
CA THR A 104 5.38 -9.28 7.29
C THR A 104 5.61 -9.27 5.78
N SER A 105 5.32 -8.14 5.11
CA SER A 105 5.58 -7.99 3.68
C SER A 105 7.10 -8.00 3.44
N ARG A 106 7.55 -8.80 2.47
CA ARG A 106 8.95 -8.78 2.01
C ARG A 106 9.18 -7.71 0.95
N ASP A 107 8.10 -7.31 0.27
CA ASP A 107 8.11 -6.46 -0.91
C ASP A 107 7.79 -5.00 -0.60
N VAL A 108 7.38 -4.70 0.64
CA VAL A 108 6.97 -3.36 1.08
C VAL A 108 7.45 -3.10 2.49
N GLN A 109 8.14 -1.98 2.69
CA GLN A 109 8.62 -1.51 3.99
C GLN A 109 7.47 -0.90 4.83
N PRO A 110 7.63 -0.75 6.16
CA PRO A 110 6.58 -0.21 7.03
C PRO A 110 6.07 1.19 6.67
N ASP A 111 6.91 2.02 6.04
CA ASP A 111 6.56 3.35 5.53
C ASP A 111 5.79 3.32 4.19
N GLY A 112 5.55 2.13 3.65
CA GLY A 112 4.89 1.90 2.37
C GLY A 112 5.85 1.82 1.19
N THR A 113 7.16 2.01 1.37
CA THR A 113 8.14 1.94 0.26
C THR A 113 8.17 0.55 -0.35
N ILE A 114 7.93 0.45 -1.67
CA ILE A 114 7.97 -0.82 -2.41
C ILE A 114 9.44 -1.17 -2.70
N VAL A 115 9.84 -2.39 -2.33
CA VAL A 115 11.22 -2.91 -2.40
C VAL A 115 11.30 -4.27 -3.11
N ILE A 116 10.59 -4.41 -4.23
CA ILE A 116 10.63 -5.63 -5.05
C ILE A 116 11.97 -5.76 -5.81
N PRO A 117 12.51 -6.97 -6.02
CA PRO A 117 13.79 -7.18 -6.71
C PRO A 117 13.88 -6.52 -8.09
N TYR A 118 12.77 -6.46 -8.84
CA TYR A 118 12.72 -5.82 -10.15
C TYR A 118 12.96 -4.31 -10.08
N LEU A 119 12.48 -3.64 -9.02
CA LEU A 119 12.70 -2.20 -8.79
C LEU A 119 14.11 -1.95 -8.24
N LEU A 120 14.58 -2.79 -7.33
CA LEU A 120 15.91 -2.67 -6.72
C LEU A 120 17.06 -2.87 -7.73
N ASN A 121 16.85 -3.74 -8.72
CA ASN A 121 17.83 -4.02 -9.78
C ASN A 121 17.47 -3.30 -11.09
N TRP A 122 16.72 -2.19 -11.02
CA TRP A 122 16.28 -1.45 -12.18
C TRP A 122 17.46 -1.01 -13.06
N ARG A 123 17.39 -1.37 -14.35
CA ARG A 123 18.39 -1.04 -15.34
C ARG A 123 17.74 -0.82 -16.70
N HIS A 124 17.73 0.43 -17.16
CA HIS A 124 17.35 0.75 -18.53
C HIS A 124 18.38 0.20 -19.53
N PRO A 125 17.97 -0.34 -20.69
CA PRO A 125 16.61 -0.46 -21.22
C PRO A 125 15.86 -1.74 -20.86
N ASN A 126 16.44 -2.60 -20.01
CA ASN A 126 15.89 -3.92 -19.71
C ASN A 126 14.68 -3.86 -18.77
N ASN A 127 14.56 -2.80 -17.98
CA ASN A 127 13.41 -2.56 -17.11
C ASN A 127 12.54 -1.42 -17.64
N ASP A 128 11.25 -1.68 -17.69
CA ASP A 128 10.19 -0.72 -18.00
C ASP A 128 9.07 -0.73 -16.94
N LEU A 129 8.21 0.28 -17.01
CA LEU A 129 7.12 0.49 -16.06
C LEU A 129 5.99 -0.54 -16.19
N PHE A 130 5.75 -1.08 -17.39
CA PHE A 130 4.72 -2.10 -17.60
C PHE A 130 5.05 -3.40 -16.86
N ASN A 131 6.29 -3.87 -17.01
CA ASN A 131 6.81 -5.04 -16.32
C ASN A 131 6.98 -4.79 -14.81
N LEU A 132 7.22 -3.54 -14.38
CA LEU A 132 7.16 -3.17 -12.97
C LEU A 132 5.76 -3.43 -12.39
N LEU A 133 4.70 -2.94 -13.04
CA LEU A 133 3.31 -3.14 -12.61
C LEU A 133 2.93 -4.63 -12.56
N LYS A 134 3.35 -5.41 -13.56
CA LYS A 134 3.15 -6.86 -13.56
C LYS A 134 3.85 -7.52 -12.38
N THR A 135 5.11 -7.19 -12.13
CA THR A 135 5.87 -7.73 -11.01
C THR A 135 5.26 -7.34 -9.66
N MET A 136 4.75 -6.10 -9.52
CA MET A 136 3.98 -5.69 -8.33
C MET A 136 2.72 -6.52 -8.16
N SER A 137 1.94 -6.71 -9.23
CA SER A 137 0.73 -7.55 -9.22
C SER A 137 1.04 -8.97 -8.76
N ASP A 138 2.08 -9.60 -9.30
CA ASP A 138 2.51 -10.96 -8.98
C ASP A 138 3.02 -11.07 -7.53
N ALA A 139 3.82 -10.11 -7.08
CA ALA A 139 4.32 -10.07 -5.70
C ALA A 139 3.17 -9.90 -4.69
N PHE A 140 2.27 -8.94 -4.93
CA PHE A 140 1.13 -8.68 -4.05
C PHE A 140 0.06 -9.78 -4.10
N SER A 141 0.05 -10.60 -5.15
CA SER A 141 -0.78 -11.81 -5.24
C SER A 141 -0.25 -12.94 -4.35
N GLN A 142 1.06 -13.00 -4.12
CA GLN A 142 1.67 -13.97 -3.21
C GLN A 142 1.55 -13.52 -1.74
N SER A 143 1.83 -12.23 -1.49
CA SER A 143 1.78 -11.63 -0.16
C SER A 143 1.20 -10.21 -0.24
N PRO A 144 -0.10 -10.01 0.07
CA PRO A 144 -0.71 -8.69 0.04
C PRO A 144 0.03 -7.70 0.95
N PRO A 145 0.37 -6.50 0.47
CA PRO A 145 1.13 -5.54 1.24
C PRO A 145 0.27 -4.75 2.22
N VAL A 146 -1.06 -4.82 2.10
CA VAL A 146 -2.02 -4.13 2.97
C VAL A 146 -3.11 -5.07 3.44
N TYR A 147 -3.61 -4.81 4.65
CA TYR A 147 -4.79 -5.46 5.20
C TYR A 147 -5.82 -4.42 5.60
N SER A 148 -7.10 -4.72 5.37
CA SER A 148 -8.19 -3.93 5.95
C SER A 148 -8.23 -4.16 7.45
N GLY A 149 -8.19 -3.09 8.23
CA GLY A 149 -8.65 -3.12 9.61
C GLY A 149 -10.14 -3.44 9.61
N SER A 150 -10.50 -4.71 9.78
CA SER A 150 -11.77 -4.94 10.46
C SER A 150 -11.62 -4.26 11.80
N SER A 151 -12.55 -3.38 12.17
CA SER A 151 -12.66 -2.91 13.54
C SER A 151 -12.49 -4.15 14.43
N MET A 152 -11.37 -4.23 15.14
CA MET A 152 -11.28 -5.10 16.30
C MET A 152 -12.28 -4.50 17.27
N VAL A 153 -13.57 -4.83 17.09
CA VAL A 153 -14.46 -4.94 18.24
C VAL A 153 -13.74 -5.97 19.08
N SER A 154 -13.01 -5.46 20.09
CA SER A 154 -12.43 -6.24 21.15
C SER A 154 -13.49 -7.24 21.56
N ARG A 155 -13.35 -8.50 21.14
CA ARG A 155 -13.94 -9.62 21.85
C ARG A 155 -13.17 -9.67 23.16
N GLY A 156 -13.50 -8.73 24.04
CA GLY A 156 -13.19 -8.83 25.46
C GLY A 156 -13.78 -10.15 25.88
N THR A 157 -12.91 -11.10 26.15
CA THR A 157 -13.24 -12.30 26.88
C THR A 157 -14.03 -11.89 28.13
N PRO A 158 -15.25 -12.40 28.36
CA PRO A 158 -15.89 -12.18 29.65
C PRO A 158 -14.98 -12.83 30.70
N TYR A 159 -14.40 -12.01 31.57
CA TYR A 159 -13.73 -12.50 32.76
C TYR A 159 -14.68 -13.44 33.51
N PRO A 160 -14.27 -14.67 33.87
CA PRO A 160 -15.01 -15.42 34.86
C PRO A 160 -14.77 -14.74 36.21
N THR A 161 -15.76 -13.98 36.69
CA THR A 161 -15.76 -13.53 38.09
C THR A 161 -15.91 -14.79 38.95
N THR A 162 -14.80 -15.27 39.48
CA THR A 162 -14.78 -16.28 40.53
C THR A 162 -15.59 -15.74 41.70
N ALA A 163 -16.78 -16.28 41.90
CA ALA A 163 -17.62 -15.99 43.04
C ALA A 163 -16.87 -16.46 44.30
N SER A 164 -16.38 -15.49 45.08
CA SER A 164 -15.82 -15.71 46.40
C SER A 164 -16.91 -16.29 47.28
N SER A 165 -16.73 -17.54 47.67
CA SER A 165 -17.60 -18.29 48.58
C SER A 165 -17.74 -17.52 49.90
N MET A 166 -18.96 -17.10 50.24
CA MET A 166 -19.28 -16.69 51.60
C MET A 166 -19.23 -17.94 52.52
N PRO A 167 -18.57 -17.88 53.68
CA PRO A 167 -18.76 -18.91 54.70
C PRO A 167 -20.06 -18.64 55.48
N THR A 168 -20.99 -19.59 55.42
CA THR A 168 -22.15 -19.68 56.33
C THR A 168 -21.69 -20.00 57.75
N PRO A 169 -22.19 -19.31 58.81
CA PRO A 169 -22.02 -19.77 60.18
C PRO A 169 -22.88 -21.01 60.43
N ILE A 170 -22.24 -22.09 60.85
CA ILE A 170 -22.86 -23.33 61.31
C ILE A 170 -23.53 -23.07 62.66
N GLY A 171 -24.85 -23.19 62.70
CA GLY A 171 -25.61 -23.41 63.93
C GLY A 171 -25.44 -24.86 64.37
N ARG A 172 -25.00 -25.07 65.61
CA ARG A 172 -25.04 -26.38 66.28
C ARG A 172 -25.71 -26.20 67.63
N GLY A 173 -26.85 -26.85 67.78
CA GLY A 173 -27.72 -26.72 68.94
C GLY A 173 -27.41 -27.64 70.12
N MET A 174 -28.15 -27.35 71.19
CA MET A 174 -28.77 -28.23 72.19
C MET A 174 -27.90 -29.12 73.07
N THR A 175 -28.05 -28.91 74.39
CA THR A 175 -28.38 -29.88 75.48
C THR A 175 -28.10 -29.16 76.82
N THR A 176 -28.74 -29.34 77.97
CA THR A 176 -29.87 -30.10 78.53
C THR A 176 -29.95 -29.65 80.01
N THR A 177 -31.16 -29.62 80.58
CA THR A 177 -31.58 -29.80 82.00
C THR A 177 -30.61 -29.50 83.16
N GLU A 178 -31.02 -28.64 84.10
CA GLU A 178 -31.60 -28.97 85.43
C GLU A 178 -32.18 -27.70 86.09
#